data_AF-A0A430HIB7-F1
#
_entry.id   AF-A0A430HIB7-F1
#
_cell.length_a   1.000
_cell.length_b   1.000
_cell.length_c   1.000
_cell.angle_alpha   90.00
_cell.angle_beta   90.00
_cell.angle_gamma   90.00
#
_symmetry.space_group_name_H-M   'P 1'
#
loop_
_entity.id
_entity.type
_entity.pdbx_description
1 polymer ?
#
loop_
_entity_poly.entity_id
_entity_poly.type
_entity_poly.pdbx_seq_one_letter_code
_entity_poly.pdbx_strand_id
1 'polypeptide(L)'
;MEAAGFCATDALIPTPTPTPTPTPTPTPTPTPTPTPTPTPTPTPTPTPTPTPTPTPTPTPTPGALSPTYNGEGTFYGATGEGNCSYDASPGNLMVAAMNQKDYANSAACGQYVLVTGPKGKVTVKITDRCPECKPGDIDLSEQAFVKVADKIAGRVPISWYVVAGDTTGTVSYRYKEGSTIYWQGIQVLNHRLPVTKLEIRPNGSANWIDVKREQYNYFVYPSAIAPGPMQVRITGLGGATLMQTLPEPQGGLVVKGSNQF
;
A
#
# COMPACT_ATOMS: atom_id res chain seq x y z
N MET A 1 3.29 10.68 -76.30
CA MET A 1 2.86 9.55 -77.15
C MET A 1 1.58 9.05 -76.53
N GLU A 2 0.43 9.43 -77.10
CA GLU A 2 -0.29 8.61 -78.10
C GLU A 2 -0.66 7.23 -77.56
N ALA A 3 -1.80 6.62 -77.83
CA ALA A 3 -3.14 6.94 -78.33
C ALA A 3 -3.80 5.55 -78.53
N ALA A 4 -5.14 5.54 -78.68
CA ALA A 4 -5.95 4.46 -79.26
C ALA A 4 -6.17 3.19 -78.40
N GLY A 5 -7.32 2.52 -78.42
CA GLY A 5 -8.55 2.68 -79.20
C GLY A 5 -9.44 1.43 -79.07
N PHE A 6 -10.67 1.51 -79.64
CA PHE A 6 -11.65 0.42 -79.93
C PHE A 6 -12.32 -0.27 -78.72
N CYS A 7 -13.56 -0.77 -78.72
CA CYS A 7 -14.75 -0.91 -79.60
C CYS A 7 -15.86 -1.40 -78.60
N ALA A 8 -17.15 -1.08 -78.59
CA ALA A 8 -18.21 -1.45 -79.53
C ALA A 8 -19.56 -1.37 -78.77
N THR A 9 -20.53 -0.69 -79.36
CA THR A 9 -21.99 -0.91 -79.40
C THR A 9 -22.71 -1.71 -78.29
N ASP A 10 -23.71 -1.09 -77.65
CA ASP A 10 -25.11 -1.53 -77.80
C ASP A 10 -26.08 -0.40 -77.40
N ALA A 11 -27.03 -0.06 -78.26
CA ALA A 11 -27.96 1.07 -78.08
C ALA A 11 -29.41 0.58 -78.21
N LEU A 12 -30.12 0.50 -77.08
CA LEU A 12 -31.55 0.22 -77.02
C LEU A 12 -32.35 1.44 -76.54
N ILE A 13 -32.93 2.13 -77.52
CA ILE A 13 -34.28 2.74 -77.63
C ILE A 13 -34.97 3.23 -76.33
N PRO A 14 -35.33 4.54 -76.21
CA PRO A 14 -36.09 5.07 -75.08
C PRO A 14 -37.61 4.81 -75.20
N THR A 15 -38.20 4.35 -74.08
CA THR A 15 -39.63 4.09 -73.84
C THR A 15 -40.42 5.41 -73.71
N PRO A 16 -41.67 5.52 -74.24
CA PRO A 16 -42.44 6.76 -74.15
C PRO A 16 -42.87 7.10 -72.71
N THR A 17 -42.64 8.36 -72.34
CA THR A 17 -42.96 8.97 -71.04
C THR A 17 -44.48 9.10 -70.83
N PRO A 18 -45.05 8.60 -69.71
CA PRO A 18 -46.47 8.81 -69.41
C PRO A 18 -46.76 10.25 -68.94
N THR A 19 -47.83 10.83 -69.48
CA THR A 19 -48.38 12.15 -69.17
C THR A 19 -48.86 12.26 -67.71
N PRO A 20 -48.53 13.34 -66.96
CA PRO A 20 -48.94 13.46 -65.57
C PRO A 20 -50.45 13.70 -65.41
N THR A 21 -51.06 12.92 -64.52
CA THR A 21 -52.45 13.06 -64.07
C THR A 21 -52.57 14.22 -63.06
N PRO A 22 -53.60 15.08 -63.12
CA PRO A 22 -53.74 16.20 -62.19
C PRO A 22 -54.01 15.71 -60.75
N THR A 23 -53.17 16.17 -59.82
CA THR A 23 -53.27 15.90 -58.39
C THR A 23 -54.46 16.64 -57.76
N PRO A 24 -55.34 15.97 -56.99
CA PRO A 24 -56.45 16.64 -56.31
C PRO A 24 -55.96 17.57 -55.19
N THR A 25 -56.53 18.77 -55.15
CA THR A 25 -56.31 19.79 -54.11
C THR A 25 -56.80 19.29 -52.74
N PRO A 26 -55.99 19.36 -51.67
CA PRO A 26 -56.41 18.90 -50.35
C PRO A 26 -57.51 19.78 -49.75
N THR A 27 -58.54 19.13 -49.21
CA THR A 27 -59.61 19.75 -48.41
C THR A 27 -59.04 20.22 -47.07
N PRO A 28 -59.40 21.42 -46.56
CA PRO A 28 -58.88 21.92 -45.29
C PRO A 28 -59.35 21.04 -44.11
N THR A 29 -58.38 20.51 -43.36
CA THR A 29 -58.60 19.78 -42.11
C THR A 29 -59.14 20.71 -41.03
N PRO A 30 -60.21 20.34 -40.29
CA PRO A 30 -60.74 21.17 -39.22
C PRO A 30 -59.71 21.33 -38.08
N THR A 31 -59.53 22.58 -37.65
CA THR A 31 -58.66 22.95 -36.53
C THR A 31 -59.18 22.33 -35.22
N PRO A 32 -58.35 21.60 -34.44
CA PRO A 32 -58.80 21.00 -33.19
C PRO A 32 -59.11 22.07 -32.13
N THR A 33 -60.23 21.88 -31.44
CA THR A 33 -60.65 22.70 -30.30
C THR A 33 -59.66 22.54 -29.13
N PRO A 34 -59.24 23.62 -28.45
CA PRO A 34 -58.29 23.52 -27.34
C PRO A 34 -58.88 22.68 -26.20
N THR A 35 -58.14 21.65 -25.81
CA THR A 35 -58.47 20.80 -24.65
C THR A 35 -58.17 21.58 -23.37
N PRO A 36 -59.04 21.56 -22.33
CA PRO A 36 -58.79 22.28 -21.09
C PRO A 36 -57.52 21.76 -20.41
N THR A 37 -56.63 22.69 -20.05
CA THR A 37 -55.39 22.41 -19.33
C THR A 37 -55.70 21.85 -17.94
N PRO A 38 -55.15 20.68 -17.54
CA PRO A 38 -55.39 20.13 -16.21
C PRO A 38 -54.83 21.06 -15.13
N THR A 39 -55.62 21.26 -14.06
CA THR A 39 -55.22 22.01 -12.87
C THR A 39 -54.03 21.34 -12.19
N PRO A 40 -52.96 22.06 -11.81
CA PRO A 40 -51.80 21.47 -11.18
C PRO A 40 -52.18 20.79 -9.86
N THR A 41 -51.86 19.49 -9.75
CA THR A 41 -52.00 18.73 -8.52
C THR A 41 -50.99 19.25 -7.48
N PRO A 42 -51.37 19.46 -6.20
CA PRO A 42 -50.44 19.94 -5.19
C PRO A 42 -49.25 19.00 -5.05
N THR A 43 -48.04 19.54 -5.22
CA THR A 43 -46.80 18.82 -5.05
C THR A 43 -46.70 18.31 -3.60
N PRO A 44 -46.49 17.00 -3.37
CA PRO A 44 -46.32 16.48 -2.02
C PRO A 44 -45.15 17.18 -1.31
N THR A 45 -45.41 17.65 -0.08
CA THR A 45 -44.39 18.23 0.79
C THR A 45 -43.31 17.18 1.07
N PRO A 46 -42.01 17.51 0.90
CA PRO A 46 -40.94 16.55 1.13
C PRO A 46 -40.97 16.07 2.59
N THR A 47 -41.11 14.77 2.78
CA THR A 47 -40.93 14.11 4.08
C THR A 47 -39.52 14.40 4.59
N PRO A 48 -39.33 14.79 5.87
CA PRO A 48 -38.00 15.05 6.41
C PRO A 48 -37.11 13.82 6.25
N THR A 49 -35.98 13.99 5.57
CA THR A 49 -34.96 12.96 5.44
C THR A 49 -34.47 12.58 6.84
N PRO A 50 -34.44 11.28 7.21
CA PRO A 50 -33.92 10.86 8.51
C PRO A 50 -32.49 11.35 8.67
N THR A 51 -32.21 11.99 9.81
CA THR A 51 -30.85 12.40 10.18
C THR A 51 -29.97 11.14 10.23
N PRO A 52 -28.79 11.12 9.58
CA PRO A 52 -27.93 9.95 9.61
C PRO A 52 -27.58 9.62 11.05
N THR A 53 -27.89 8.39 11.46
CA THR A 53 -27.47 7.87 12.78
C THR A 53 -25.94 7.87 12.81
N PRO A 54 -25.29 8.40 13.86
CA PRO A 54 -23.83 8.39 13.94
C PRO A 54 -23.33 6.96 13.87
N THR A 55 -22.46 6.67 12.91
CA THR A 55 -21.77 5.40 12.80
C THR A 55 -21.01 5.15 14.11
N PRO A 56 -21.17 3.98 14.76
CA PRO A 56 -20.49 3.71 16.02
C PRO A 56 -18.97 3.86 15.85
N THR A 57 -18.34 4.60 16.76
CA THR A 57 -16.88 4.68 16.81
C THR A 57 -16.34 3.30 17.15
N PRO A 58 -15.38 2.74 16.38
CA PRO A 58 -14.84 1.43 16.66
C PRO A 58 -14.17 1.42 18.05
N THR A 59 -14.56 0.47 18.89
CA THR A 59 -13.89 0.20 20.16
C THR A 59 -12.43 -0.19 19.90
N PRO A 60 -11.44 0.34 20.66
CA PRO A 60 -10.05 -0.02 20.47
C PRO A 60 -9.86 -1.53 20.72
N THR A 61 -9.24 -2.22 19.76
CA THR A 61 -8.88 -3.63 19.90
C THR A 61 -7.74 -3.77 20.91
N PRO A 62 -7.88 -4.57 21.98
CA PRO A 62 -6.80 -4.80 22.93
C PRO A 62 -5.53 -5.29 22.23
N GLY A 63 -4.39 -4.63 22.49
CA GLY A 63 -3.10 -4.96 21.88
C GLY A 63 -2.81 -4.33 20.52
N ALA A 64 -3.76 -3.57 19.94
CA ALA A 64 -3.50 -2.79 18.73
C ALA A 64 -2.61 -1.57 19.03
N LEU A 65 -1.57 -1.40 18.22
CA LEU A 65 -0.64 -0.26 18.27
C LEU A 65 -0.95 0.79 17.18
N SER A 66 -1.97 0.54 16.35
CA SER A 66 -2.44 1.44 15.31
C SER A 66 -3.96 1.33 15.15
N PRO A 67 -4.60 2.25 14.40
CA PRO A 67 -5.94 2.02 13.86
C PRO A 67 -5.99 0.76 12.98
N THR A 68 -7.21 0.28 12.73
CA THR A 68 -7.46 -0.77 11.74
C THR A 68 -7.46 -0.18 10.33
N TYR A 69 -6.71 -0.82 9.44
CA TYR A 69 -6.68 -0.57 8.01
C TYR A 69 -7.48 -1.66 7.29
N ASN A 70 -8.03 -1.33 6.13
CA ASN A 70 -8.74 -2.26 5.26
C ASN A 70 -8.11 -2.20 3.88
N GLY A 71 -8.07 -3.34 3.19
CA GLY A 71 -7.55 -3.46 1.84
C GLY A 71 -7.70 -4.88 1.34
N GLU A 72 -6.88 -5.25 0.37
CA GLU A 72 -6.83 -6.61 -0.16
C GLU A 72 -5.53 -7.32 0.21
N GLY A 73 -5.65 -8.61 0.51
CA GLY A 73 -4.53 -9.51 0.69
C GLY A 73 -4.27 -10.29 -0.59
N THR A 74 -3.02 -10.32 -1.03
CA THR A 74 -2.50 -11.24 -2.07
C THR A 74 -1.34 -12.06 -1.51
N PHE A 75 -0.66 -12.84 -2.36
CA PHE A 75 0.55 -13.54 -1.95
C PHE A 75 1.66 -13.55 -2.99
N TYR A 76 2.89 -13.73 -2.50
CA TYR A 76 4.09 -13.93 -3.31
C TYR A 76 5.03 -14.98 -2.72
N GLY A 77 6.00 -15.42 -3.54
CA GLY A 77 7.07 -16.33 -3.14
C GLY A 77 8.15 -15.62 -2.31
N ALA A 78 7.88 -15.42 -1.02
CA ALA A 78 8.79 -14.73 -0.11
C ALA A 78 10.00 -15.59 0.30
N THR A 79 11.17 -14.96 0.49
CA THR A 79 12.37 -15.58 1.11
C THR A 79 12.62 -15.10 2.54
N GLY A 80 11.88 -14.08 3.00
CA GLY A 80 12.14 -13.36 4.25
C GLY A 80 13.01 -12.10 4.06
N GLU A 81 13.70 -12.03 2.93
CA GLU A 81 14.37 -10.82 2.45
C GLU A 81 13.33 -9.81 1.94
N GLY A 82 13.83 -8.70 1.40
CA GLY A 82 13.04 -7.68 0.75
C GLY A 82 13.68 -6.32 0.87
N ASN A 83 12.90 -5.29 0.55
CA ASN A 83 13.32 -3.90 0.62
C ASN A 83 13.75 -3.49 2.04
N CYS A 84 13.37 -4.22 3.09
CA CYS A 84 13.86 -3.98 4.45
C CYS A 84 15.27 -4.50 4.75
N SER A 85 15.98 -5.07 3.77
CA SER A 85 17.36 -5.55 3.89
C SER A 85 17.57 -6.54 5.05
N TYR A 86 16.58 -7.39 5.33
CA TYR A 86 16.76 -8.53 6.22
C TYR A 86 17.41 -9.68 5.46
N ASP A 87 18.07 -10.59 6.20
CA ASP A 87 18.55 -11.85 5.61
C ASP A 87 17.38 -12.78 5.31
N ALA A 88 17.62 -13.74 4.42
CA ALA A 88 16.67 -14.83 4.18
C ALA A 88 16.36 -15.59 5.48
N SER A 89 15.10 -15.96 5.65
CA SER A 89 14.60 -16.71 6.80
C SER A 89 14.00 -18.05 6.37
N PRO A 90 14.79 -18.96 5.76
CA PRO A 90 14.29 -20.25 5.30
C PRO A 90 13.82 -21.07 6.50
N GLY A 91 12.51 -21.30 6.60
CA GLY A 91 11.89 -22.10 7.67
C GLY A 91 10.79 -21.39 8.45
N ASN A 92 10.72 -20.06 8.43
CA ASN A 92 9.58 -19.32 8.96
C ASN A 92 9.33 -18.05 8.14
N LEU A 93 8.39 -18.14 7.19
CA LEU A 93 8.01 -17.04 6.32
C LEU A 93 6.69 -16.43 6.77
N MET A 94 6.47 -16.18 8.06
CA MET A 94 5.36 -15.31 8.49
C MET A 94 5.72 -13.84 8.24
N VAL A 95 5.82 -13.49 6.96
CA VAL A 95 6.28 -12.19 6.46
C VAL A 95 5.32 -11.63 5.42
N ALA A 96 5.42 -10.33 5.17
CA ALA A 96 4.63 -9.65 4.14
C ALA A 96 5.33 -8.39 3.60
N ALA A 97 4.84 -7.94 2.45
CA ALA A 97 5.16 -6.67 1.82
C ALA A 97 4.00 -5.67 1.97
N MET A 98 4.34 -4.39 2.12
CA MET A 98 3.37 -3.29 2.17
C MET A 98 3.50 -2.38 0.95
N ASN A 99 2.40 -1.73 0.55
CA ASN A 99 2.43 -0.67 -0.46
C ASN A 99 3.33 0.52 -0.06
N GLN A 100 3.67 1.38 -1.02
CA GLN A 100 4.56 2.53 -0.80
C GLN A 100 4.13 3.45 0.36
N LYS A 101 2.83 3.69 0.52
CA LYS A 101 2.31 4.61 1.55
C LYS A 101 2.45 3.99 2.94
N ASP A 102 2.02 2.75 3.10
CA ASP A 102 2.01 2.08 4.41
C ASP A 102 3.41 1.55 4.79
N TYR A 103 4.27 1.29 3.79
CA TYR A 103 5.70 1.03 4.00
C TYR A 103 6.44 2.21 4.65
N ALA A 104 5.94 3.44 4.42
CA ALA A 104 6.35 4.66 5.11
C ALA A 104 7.87 4.87 5.16
N ASN A 105 8.55 4.81 4.01
CA ASN A 105 9.99 4.99 3.90
C ASN A 105 10.79 4.03 4.83
N SER A 106 10.38 2.77 4.87
CA SER A 106 10.91 1.69 5.73
C SER A 106 10.61 1.83 7.22
N ALA A 107 9.79 2.80 7.64
CA ALA A 107 9.33 2.86 9.03
C ALA A 107 8.51 1.62 9.43
N ALA A 108 7.86 0.99 8.45
CA ALA A 108 7.17 -0.29 8.64
C ALA A 108 8.12 -1.48 8.85
N CYS A 109 9.39 -1.38 8.45
CA CYS A 109 10.28 -2.53 8.46
C CYS A 109 10.49 -3.08 9.87
N GLY A 110 10.29 -4.40 10.00
CA GLY A 110 10.39 -5.10 11.28
C GLY A 110 9.19 -4.95 12.20
N GLN A 111 8.19 -4.14 11.85
CA GLN A 111 6.92 -4.15 12.58
C GLN A 111 6.15 -5.44 12.31
N TYR A 112 5.28 -5.80 13.25
CA TYR A 112 4.35 -6.90 13.10
C TYR A 112 2.95 -6.35 12.90
N VAL A 113 2.20 -6.97 11.99
CA VAL A 113 0.78 -6.69 11.80
C VAL A 113 -0.03 -7.95 11.98
N LEU A 114 -1.19 -7.83 12.64
CA LEU A 114 -2.18 -8.88 12.69
C LEU A 114 -3.14 -8.67 11.53
N VAL A 115 -3.14 -9.60 10.58
CA VAL A 115 -3.98 -9.59 9.39
C VAL A 115 -5.15 -10.53 9.61
N THR A 116 -6.36 -10.04 9.34
CA THR A 116 -7.61 -10.82 9.37
C THR A 116 -8.15 -10.93 7.95
N GLY A 117 -8.36 -12.17 7.49
CA GLY A 117 -9.04 -12.45 6.23
C GLY A 117 -10.20 -13.45 6.43
N PRO A 118 -10.81 -13.92 5.34
CA PRO A 118 -12.03 -14.73 5.39
C PRO A 118 -11.93 -16.04 6.18
N LYS A 119 -10.76 -16.68 6.22
CA LYS A 119 -10.54 -17.95 6.93
C LYS A 119 -10.00 -17.81 8.35
N GLY A 120 -9.43 -16.66 8.70
CA GLY A 120 -8.72 -16.54 9.96
C GLY A 120 -7.81 -15.33 10.06
N LYS A 121 -6.90 -15.43 11.02
CA LYS A 121 -5.97 -14.36 11.39
C LYS A 121 -4.55 -14.88 11.41
N VAL A 122 -3.60 -14.02 11.05
CA VAL A 122 -2.17 -14.32 11.11
C VAL A 122 -1.40 -13.07 11.49
N THR A 123 -0.37 -13.23 12.32
CA THR A 123 0.60 -12.16 12.58
C THR A 123 1.79 -12.33 11.65
N VAL A 124 2.16 -11.29 10.92
CA VAL A 124 3.30 -11.28 9.99
C VAL A 124 4.24 -10.13 10.27
N LYS A 125 5.54 -10.35 10.05
CA LYS A 125 6.58 -9.31 10.06
C LYS A 125 6.64 -8.63 8.70
N ILE A 126 6.73 -7.31 8.68
CA ILE A 126 6.94 -6.57 7.43
C ILE A 126 8.43 -6.58 7.08
N THR A 127 8.75 -7.22 5.95
CA THR A 127 10.13 -7.39 5.44
C THR A 127 10.34 -6.78 4.06
N ASP A 128 9.27 -6.39 3.38
CA ASP A 128 9.35 -5.94 1.99
C ASP A 128 8.36 -4.83 1.65
N ARG A 129 8.49 -4.32 0.43
CA ARG A 129 7.64 -3.32 -0.19
C ARG A 129 7.04 -3.89 -1.47
N CYS A 130 5.74 -3.67 -1.68
CA CYS A 130 5.01 -4.00 -2.90
C CYS A 130 4.63 -2.67 -3.62
N PRO A 131 5.45 -2.16 -4.54
CA PRO A 131 5.20 -0.87 -5.21
C PRO A 131 3.86 -0.78 -5.95
N GLU A 132 3.35 -1.91 -6.45
CA GLU A 132 2.11 -2.04 -7.21
C GLU A 132 0.85 -2.15 -6.32
N CYS A 133 1.01 -2.43 -5.03
CA CYS A 133 -0.08 -2.57 -4.09
C CYS A 133 -0.75 -1.23 -3.78
N LYS A 134 -2.07 -1.22 -3.53
CA LYS A 134 -2.79 -0.01 -3.12
C LYS A 134 -2.61 0.24 -1.62
N PRO A 135 -2.80 1.48 -1.14
CA PRO A 135 -2.93 1.76 0.29
C PRO A 135 -3.93 0.82 0.97
N GLY A 136 -3.55 0.21 2.09
CA GLY A 136 -4.31 -0.82 2.79
C GLY A 136 -4.03 -2.26 2.35
N ASP A 137 -3.47 -2.48 1.16
CA ASP A 137 -3.15 -3.84 0.68
C ASP A 137 -1.90 -4.40 1.36
N ILE A 138 -1.91 -5.72 1.61
CA ILE A 138 -0.77 -6.48 2.15
C ILE A 138 -0.50 -7.67 1.24
N ASP A 139 0.72 -7.77 0.72
CA ASP A 139 1.14 -8.92 -0.07
C ASP A 139 1.85 -9.92 0.84
N LEU A 140 1.15 -10.99 1.21
CA LEU A 140 1.58 -11.95 2.20
C LEU A 140 2.57 -12.95 1.59
N SER A 141 3.43 -13.57 2.39
CA SER A 141 4.03 -14.83 1.93
C SER A 141 2.94 -15.87 1.66
N GLU A 142 3.22 -16.86 0.80
CA GLU A 142 2.29 -17.99 0.61
C GLU A 142 1.95 -18.68 1.94
N GLN A 143 2.93 -18.83 2.83
CA GLN A 143 2.77 -19.48 4.14
C GLN A 143 1.80 -18.71 5.06
N ALA A 144 1.82 -17.39 4.99
CA ALA A 144 0.92 -16.53 5.74
C ALA A 144 -0.47 -16.43 5.08
N PHE A 145 -0.52 -16.36 3.74
CA PHE A 145 -1.78 -16.23 3.01
C PHE A 145 -2.74 -17.39 3.28
N VAL A 146 -2.23 -18.62 3.30
CA VAL A 146 -3.06 -19.81 3.56
C VAL A 146 -3.67 -19.84 4.97
N LYS A 147 -3.22 -18.97 5.89
CA LYS A 147 -3.81 -18.80 7.22
C LYS A 147 -5.04 -17.88 7.21
N VAL A 148 -5.18 -17.03 6.20
CA VAL A 148 -6.26 -16.03 6.10
C VAL A 148 -7.22 -16.30 4.95
N ALA A 149 -6.82 -17.07 3.93
CA ALA A 149 -7.65 -17.41 2.77
C ALA A 149 -7.24 -18.72 2.09
N ASP A 150 -8.11 -19.26 1.24
CA ASP A 150 -7.76 -20.37 0.35
C ASP A 150 -6.86 -19.85 -0.77
N LYS A 151 -5.75 -20.55 -1.05
CA LYS A 151 -4.76 -20.12 -2.05
C LYS A 151 -5.39 -19.87 -3.43
N ILE A 152 -6.41 -20.64 -3.80
CA ILE A 152 -7.11 -20.52 -5.08
C ILE A 152 -7.85 -19.18 -5.25
N ALA A 153 -8.18 -18.49 -4.16
CA ALA A 153 -8.82 -17.18 -4.23
C ALA A 153 -7.88 -16.11 -4.82
N GLY A 154 -6.56 -16.25 -4.62
CA GLY A 154 -5.52 -15.34 -5.12
C GLY A 154 -5.49 -13.96 -4.46
N ARG A 155 -6.66 -13.36 -4.25
CA ARG A 155 -6.90 -12.03 -3.69
C ARG A 155 -8.15 -12.07 -2.82
N VAL A 156 -8.08 -11.53 -1.61
CA VAL A 156 -9.22 -11.50 -0.68
C VAL A 156 -9.30 -10.17 0.07
N PRO A 157 -10.49 -9.73 0.51
CA PRO A 157 -10.59 -8.61 1.44
C PRO A 157 -9.91 -8.97 2.78
N ILE A 158 -9.14 -8.02 3.30
CA ILE A 158 -8.49 -8.14 4.61
C ILE A 158 -8.68 -6.87 5.44
N SER A 159 -8.48 -7.01 6.74
CA SER A 159 -8.22 -5.91 7.65
C SER A 159 -6.97 -6.19 8.47
N TRP A 160 -6.26 -5.15 8.89
CA TRP A 160 -5.04 -5.31 9.68
C TRP A 160 -4.76 -4.12 10.59
N TYR A 161 -3.97 -4.36 11.62
CA TYR A 161 -3.42 -3.31 12.50
C TYR A 161 -2.05 -3.75 13.04
N VAL A 162 -1.23 -2.79 13.44
CA VAL A 162 0.09 -3.03 14.03
C VAL A 162 -0.06 -3.64 15.42
N VAL A 163 0.75 -4.65 15.71
CA VAL A 163 0.83 -5.32 17.02
C VAL A 163 2.27 -5.39 17.50
N ALA A 164 2.47 -5.64 18.80
CA ALA A 164 3.79 -6.00 19.29
C ALA A 164 4.18 -7.39 18.76
N GLY A 165 5.43 -7.53 18.31
CA GLY A 165 5.97 -8.80 17.86
C GLY A 165 6.15 -9.80 18.99
N ASP A 166 5.82 -11.06 18.74
CA ASP A 166 6.17 -12.18 19.63
C ASP A 166 7.62 -12.61 19.38
N THR A 167 8.56 -11.73 19.72
CA THR A 167 9.99 -11.96 19.53
C THR A 167 10.64 -12.43 20.82
N THR A 168 11.35 -13.55 20.77
CA THR A 168 12.22 -13.96 21.87
C THR A 168 13.59 -13.30 21.78
N GLY A 169 14.21 -13.01 22.93
CA GLY A 169 15.55 -12.44 23.00
C GLY A 169 15.59 -10.92 22.87
N THR A 170 16.81 -10.40 22.73
CA THR A 170 17.11 -8.97 22.79
C THR A 170 17.16 -8.34 21.39
N VAL A 171 17.02 -7.02 21.34
CA VAL A 171 17.31 -6.23 20.13
C VAL A 171 18.77 -6.43 19.74
N SER A 172 19.04 -6.51 18.43
CA SER A 172 20.39 -6.53 17.88
C SER A 172 20.61 -5.37 16.92
N TYR A 173 21.86 -5.02 16.68
CA TYR A 173 22.25 -3.90 15.82
C TYR A 173 23.22 -4.42 14.77
N ARG A 174 22.95 -4.14 13.51
CA ARG A 174 23.85 -4.49 12.40
C ARG A 174 24.43 -3.22 11.81
N TYR A 175 25.75 -3.16 11.76
CA TYR A 175 26.42 -2.20 10.89
C TYR A 175 26.29 -2.67 9.44
N LYS A 176 25.86 -1.77 8.55
CA LYS A 176 25.79 -2.05 7.12
C LYS A 176 27.20 -2.36 6.61
N GLU A 177 27.31 -3.25 5.65
CA GLU A 177 28.54 -3.44 4.90
C GLU A 177 29.07 -2.08 4.38
N GLY A 178 30.38 -1.85 4.56
CA GLY A 178 31.04 -0.57 4.29
C GLY A 178 30.98 0.47 5.43
N SER A 179 30.36 0.18 6.57
CA SER A 179 30.39 1.08 7.73
C SER A 179 31.80 1.22 8.30
N THR A 180 32.21 2.47 8.53
CA THR A 180 33.48 2.87 9.14
C THR A 180 33.22 4.09 10.02
N ILE A 181 34.25 4.66 10.66
CA ILE A 181 34.12 5.95 11.36
C ILE A 181 33.74 7.12 10.43
N TYR A 182 33.88 7.01 9.10
CA TYR A 182 33.56 8.07 8.14
C TYR A 182 32.11 8.02 7.63
N TRP A 183 31.47 6.86 7.75
CA TRP A 183 30.10 6.63 7.32
C TRP A 183 29.50 5.46 8.11
N GLN A 184 28.33 5.64 8.74
CA GLN A 184 27.69 4.59 9.53
C GLN A 184 26.28 4.30 9.01
N GLY A 185 26.01 3.05 8.68
CA GLY A 185 24.67 2.55 8.48
C GLY A 185 24.33 1.57 9.59
N ILE A 186 23.24 1.79 10.33
CA ILE A 186 22.81 0.90 11.42
C ILE A 186 21.41 0.40 11.15
N GLN A 187 21.25 -0.91 11.08
CA GLN A 187 19.94 -1.57 11.06
C GLN A 187 19.64 -2.12 12.45
N VAL A 188 18.41 -1.90 12.92
CA VAL A 188 17.92 -2.43 14.18
C VAL A 188 17.17 -3.73 13.90
N LEU A 189 17.49 -4.78 14.64
CA LEU A 189 17.01 -6.14 14.44
C LEU A 189 16.29 -6.65 15.69
N ASN A 190 15.39 -7.62 15.51
CA ASN A 190 14.70 -8.34 16.60
C ASN A 190 14.01 -7.42 17.62
N HIS A 191 13.40 -6.33 17.16
CA HIS A 191 12.63 -5.41 18.01
C HIS A 191 11.16 -5.79 17.99
N ARG A 192 10.52 -5.83 19.17
CA ARG A 192 9.09 -6.17 19.26
C ARG A 192 8.16 -4.99 18.96
N LEU A 193 8.62 -3.76 19.20
CA LEU A 193 7.89 -2.54 18.85
C LEU A 193 8.46 -1.92 17.57
N PRO A 194 7.66 -1.23 16.74
CA PRO A 194 8.19 -0.46 15.63
C PRO A 194 9.22 0.57 16.12
N VAL A 195 10.39 0.62 15.48
CA VAL A 195 11.44 1.59 15.83
C VAL A 195 11.17 2.90 15.09
N THR A 196 10.87 3.96 15.83
CA THR A 196 10.50 5.28 15.29
C THR A 196 11.69 6.23 15.18
N LYS A 197 12.75 6.01 15.98
CA LYS A 197 13.94 6.88 16.01
C LYS A 197 15.19 6.08 16.34
N LEU A 198 16.32 6.50 15.78
CA LEU A 198 17.66 6.10 16.21
C LEU A 198 18.53 7.34 16.36
N GLU A 199 19.23 7.41 17.49
CA GLU A 199 20.22 8.44 17.77
C GLU A 199 21.56 7.80 18.11
N ILE A 200 22.65 8.44 17.70
CA ILE A 200 24.01 8.04 18.08
C ILE A 200 24.66 9.13 18.93
N ARG A 201 25.50 8.72 19.87
CA ARG A 201 26.41 9.60 20.59
C ARG A 201 27.82 9.04 20.43
N PRO A 202 28.60 9.61 19.49
CA PRO A 202 29.98 9.21 19.23
C PRO A 202 30.85 9.23 20.49
N ASN A 203 31.96 8.50 20.44
CA ASN A 203 32.93 8.47 21.53
C ASN A 203 33.36 9.90 21.93
N GLY A 204 33.36 10.19 23.23
CA GLY A 204 33.69 11.52 23.76
C GLY A 204 32.70 12.65 23.46
N SER A 205 31.63 12.42 22.68
CA SER A 205 30.61 13.44 22.41
C SER A 205 29.65 13.57 23.60
N ALA A 206 29.30 14.81 23.96
CA ALA A 206 28.20 15.11 24.88
C ALA A 206 26.83 15.05 24.19
N ASN A 207 26.79 15.22 22.87
CA ASN A 207 25.56 15.45 22.11
C ASN A 207 25.07 14.17 21.41
N TRP A 208 23.76 13.99 21.44
CA TRP A 208 23.07 12.99 20.62
C TRP A 208 22.83 13.54 19.21
N ILE A 209 23.01 12.68 18.22
CA ILE A 209 22.78 12.96 16.81
C ILE A 209 21.59 12.12 16.36
N ASP A 210 20.55 12.78 15.86
CA ASP A 210 19.41 12.11 15.22
C ASP A 210 19.83 11.56 13.86
N VAL A 211 19.74 10.23 13.68
CA VAL A 211 20.14 9.55 12.46
C VAL A 211 18.90 9.26 11.63
N LYS A 212 18.94 9.59 10.33
CA LYS A 212 17.78 9.43 9.45
C LYS A 212 17.68 8.00 8.93
N ARG A 213 16.44 7.50 8.87
CA ARG A 213 16.10 6.20 8.32
C ARG A 213 15.95 6.30 6.81
N GLU A 214 16.68 5.45 6.09
CA GLU A 214 16.63 5.31 4.65
C GLU A 214 15.54 4.33 4.19
N GLN A 215 15.22 4.34 2.89
CA GLN A 215 14.20 3.45 2.30
C GLN A 215 14.49 1.96 2.43
N TYR A 216 15.71 1.56 2.77
CA TYR A 216 16.13 0.16 2.83
C TYR A 216 16.37 -0.33 4.27
N ASN A 217 15.75 0.32 5.26
CA ASN A 217 15.77 -0.04 6.70
C ASN A 217 17.15 0.06 7.38
N TYR A 218 17.95 1.03 6.95
CA TYR A 218 19.13 1.45 7.70
C TYR A 218 18.98 2.90 8.14
N PHE A 219 19.46 3.19 9.34
CA PHE A 219 19.70 4.54 9.81
C PHE A 219 21.11 4.95 9.39
N VAL A 220 21.23 6.00 8.57
CA VAL A 220 22.50 6.40 7.97
C VAL A 220 22.97 7.75 8.51
N TYR A 221 24.20 7.77 9.02
CA TYR A 221 24.94 8.99 9.34
C TYR A 221 26.14 9.11 8.40
N PRO A 222 26.08 9.98 7.36
CA PRO A 222 27.10 10.08 6.33
C PRO A 222 28.18 11.09 6.71
N SER A 223 28.71 11.01 7.91
CA SER A 223 29.72 11.95 8.42
C SER A 223 30.69 11.27 9.37
N ALA A 224 31.89 11.84 9.46
CA ALA A 224 32.93 11.32 10.33
C ALA A 224 32.57 11.44 11.81
N ILE A 225 32.85 10.39 12.58
CA ILE A 225 32.74 10.35 14.03
C ILE A 225 34.11 10.05 14.66
N ALA A 226 34.27 10.37 15.94
CA ALA A 226 35.47 10.02 16.68
C ALA A 226 35.65 8.48 16.74
N PRO A 227 36.88 7.97 16.62
CA PRO A 227 37.18 6.55 16.81
C PRO A 227 36.75 6.03 18.20
N GLY A 228 36.46 4.74 18.27
CA GLY A 228 36.06 4.03 19.49
C GLY A 228 34.56 3.73 19.58
N PRO A 229 34.13 3.18 20.73
CA PRO A 229 32.74 2.78 20.93
C PRO A 229 31.80 3.99 20.98
N MET A 230 30.57 3.79 20.54
CA MET A 230 29.53 4.82 20.58
C MET A 230 28.29 4.33 21.31
N GLN A 231 27.54 5.25 21.90
CA GLN A 231 26.22 4.93 22.42
C GLN A 231 25.18 5.07 21.32
N VAL A 232 24.23 4.14 21.27
CA VAL A 232 23.05 4.20 20.42
C VAL A 232 21.83 4.24 21.32
N ARG A 233 20.88 5.10 20.96
CA ARG A 233 19.55 5.16 21.57
C ARG A 233 18.51 4.92 20.50
N ILE A 234 17.64 3.94 20.70
CA ILE A 234 16.50 3.71 19.83
C ILE A 234 15.22 4.04 20.58
N THR A 235 14.24 4.58 19.86
CA THR A 235 12.89 4.85 20.39
C THR A 235 11.90 3.95 19.68
N GLY A 236 11.11 3.22 20.46
CA GLY A 236 9.98 2.43 19.99
C GLY A 236 8.71 3.25 19.85
N LEU A 237 7.72 2.72 19.14
CA LEU A 237 6.38 3.27 19.13
C LEU A 237 5.84 3.39 20.57
N GLY A 238 5.25 4.53 20.90
CA GLY A 238 4.85 4.86 22.28
C GLY A 238 5.94 5.54 23.12
N GLY A 239 7.15 5.72 22.59
CA GLY A 239 8.19 6.56 23.20
C GLY A 239 9.16 5.84 24.14
N ALA A 240 9.00 4.53 24.36
CA ALA A 240 9.97 3.73 25.11
C ALA A 240 11.35 3.80 24.43
N THR A 241 12.43 3.88 25.22
CA THR A 241 13.79 3.97 24.69
C THR A 241 14.68 2.85 25.21
N LEU A 242 15.59 2.39 24.35
CA LEU A 242 16.66 1.46 24.72
C LEU A 242 18.00 2.11 24.36
N MET A 243 18.96 1.98 25.27
CA MET A 243 20.34 2.40 25.05
C MET A 243 21.26 1.19 24.96
N GLN A 244 22.23 1.25 24.06
CA GLN A 244 23.23 0.22 23.87
C GLN A 244 24.57 0.85 23.50
N THR A 245 25.65 0.35 24.10
CA THR A 245 27.00 0.66 23.62
C THR A 245 27.33 -0.27 22.45
N LEU A 246 27.66 0.32 21.31
CA LEU A 246 28.19 -0.40 20.15
C LEU A 246 29.71 -0.19 20.09
N PRO A 247 30.48 -1.21 19.64
CA PRO A 247 31.88 -1.02 19.29
C PRO A 247 32.02 -0.01 18.14
N GLU A 248 33.27 0.38 17.87
CA GLU A 248 33.60 1.21 16.70
C GLU A 248 32.93 0.63 15.43
N PRO A 249 32.39 1.47 14.53
CA PRO A 249 31.73 0.99 13.33
C PRO A 249 32.61 0.08 12.47
N GLN A 250 32.12 -1.13 12.24
CA GLN A 250 32.76 -2.16 11.42
C GLN A 250 31.72 -2.75 10.48
N GLY A 251 31.96 -2.68 9.18
CA GLY A 251 31.05 -3.20 8.15
C GLY A 251 30.64 -4.65 8.42
N GLY A 252 29.33 -4.93 8.34
CA GLY A 252 28.77 -6.27 8.50
C GLY A 252 28.67 -6.77 9.94
N LEU A 253 29.27 -6.09 10.91
CA LEU A 253 29.25 -6.52 12.31
C LEU A 253 27.83 -6.47 12.88
N VAL A 254 27.40 -7.58 13.48
CA VAL A 254 26.15 -7.70 14.23
C VAL A 254 26.45 -7.75 15.72
N VAL A 255 25.87 -6.81 16.47
CA VAL A 255 26.03 -6.66 17.92
C VAL A 255 24.73 -7.04 18.59
N LYS A 256 24.77 -8.06 19.44
CA LYS A 256 23.62 -8.44 20.27
C LYS A 256 23.46 -7.42 21.40
N GLY A 257 22.28 -6.81 21.48
CA GLY A 257 21.94 -5.88 22.56
C GLY A 257 21.58 -6.61 23.85
N SER A 258 21.34 -5.80 24.88
CA SER A 258 21.08 -6.27 26.26
C SER A 258 19.60 -6.30 26.65
N ASN A 259 18.72 -5.61 25.91
CA ASN A 259 17.34 -5.38 26.31
C ASN A 259 16.34 -5.61 25.16
N GLN A 260 15.06 -5.64 25.51
CA GLN A 260 13.90 -5.64 24.62
C GLN A 260 12.90 -4.57 25.12
N PHE A 261 12.03 -4.09 24.23
CA PHE A 261 10.93 -3.18 24.60
C PHE A 261 9.79 -3.90 25.35
#